data_AF-A0A5K7ZY49-F1
#
_entry.id   AF-A0A5K7ZY49-F1
#
_cell.length_a   1.000
_cell.length_b   1.000
_cell.length_c   1.000
_cell.angle_alpha   90.00
_cell.angle_beta   90.00
_cell.angle_gamma   90.00
#
_symmetry.space_group_name_H-M   'P 1'
#
loop_
_entity.id
_entity.type
_entity.pdbx_description
1 polymer ?
#
loop_
_entity_poly.entity_id
_entity_poly.type
_entity_poly.pdbx_seq_one_letter_code
_entity_poly.pdbx_strand_id
1 'polypeptide(L)'
;MNSAALAKPVSGEDVGDCPYCGQQTVLSLPDNYAPVYVYCSICGKKFIAERLEKGVQLMTLESAPCFSDPDCRDIEMGGGDEE
;
A
#
# COMPACT_ATOMS: atom_id res chain seq x y z
N MET A 1 1.06 -6.32 -31.46
CA MET A 1 -0.10 -6.25 -30.56
C MET A 1 0.41 -5.85 -29.18
N ASN A 2 0.05 -4.64 -28.77
CA ASN A 2 0.14 -3.99 -27.45
C ASN A 2 1.45 -4.11 -26.65
N SER A 3 2.36 -3.17 -26.91
CA SER A 3 3.36 -2.73 -25.94
C SER A 3 2.66 -2.08 -24.76
N ALA A 4 2.42 -2.83 -23.68
CA ALA A 4 2.16 -2.23 -22.38
C ALA A 4 3.43 -1.45 -22.01
N ALA A 5 3.35 -0.13 -22.12
CA ALA A 5 4.41 0.77 -21.72
C ALA A 5 4.70 0.52 -20.24
N LEU A 6 5.79 -0.19 -19.99
CA LEU A 6 6.40 -0.35 -18.69
C LEU A 6 6.88 1.06 -18.29
N ALA A 7 6.00 1.81 -17.62
CA ALA A 7 6.39 3.05 -16.98
C ALA A 7 7.44 2.68 -15.93
N LYS A 8 8.71 2.90 -16.25
CA LYS A 8 9.79 2.86 -15.27
C LYS A 8 9.49 4.00 -14.28
N PRO A 9 9.15 3.73 -13.01
CA PRO A 9 8.94 4.82 -12.08
C PRO A 9 10.23 5.62 -11.96
N VAL A 10 10.07 6.92 -12.11
CA VAL A 10 11.05 7.93 -11.72
C VAL A 10 11.43 7.66 -10.26
N SER A 11 12.72 7.72 -9.96
CA SER A 11 13.33 7.32 -8.70
C SER A 11 12.62 7.94 -7.48
N GLY A 12 11.74 7.18 -6.83
CA GLY A 12 11.15 7.51 -5.53
C GLY A 12 9.63 7.36 -5.39
N GLU A 13 8.88 7.26 -6.49
CA GLU A 13 7.40 7.25 -6.45
C GLU A 13 6.86 5.99 -7.13
N ASP A 14 6.19 5.14 -6.36
CA ASP A 14 5.50 3.96 -6.88
C ASP A 14 4.14 4.36 -7.46
N VAL A 15 3.59 3.58 -8.39
CA VAL A 15 2.24 3.80 -8.93
C VAL A 15 1.42 2.53 -8.81
N GLY A 16 0.13 2.69 -8.50
CA GLY A 16 -0.75 1.56 -8.27
C GLY A 16 -2.23 1.88 -8.48
N ASP A 17 -3.02 0.88 -8.84
CA ASP A 17 -4.45 1.03 -9.08
C ASP A 17 -5.25 0.98 -7.78
N CYS A 18 -6.07 1.99 -7.53
CA CYS A 18 -6.89 2.04 -6.32
C CYS A 18 -7.81 0.81 -6.24
N PRO A 19 -7.78 0.02 -5.16
CA PRO A 19 -8.59 -1.20 -5.05
C PRO A 19 -10.11 -0.93 -4.98
N TYR A 20 -10.52 0.33 -4.76
CA TYR A 20 -11.92 0.72 -4.70
C TYR A 20 -12.50 1.18 -6.03
N CYS A 21 -11.74 1.93 -6.85
CA CYS A 21 -12.25 2.52 -8.09
C CYS A 21 -11.46 2.13 -9.34
N GLY A 22 -10.35 1.41 -9.20
CA GLY A 22 -9.49 0.96 -10.31
C GLY A 22 -8.66 2.08 -10.96
N GLN A 23 -8.66 3.29 -10.40
CA GLN A 23 -7.90 4.41 -10.96
C GLN A 23 -6.47 4.44 -10.43
N GLN A 24 -5.52 4.71 -11.32
CA GLN A 24 -4.10 4.84 -10.98
C GLN A 24 -3.87 5.99 -10.00
N THR A 25 -3.09 5.71 -8.95
CA THR A 25 -2.73 6.61 -7.86
C THR A 25 -1.22 6.56 -7.64
N VAL A 26 -0.61 7.71 -7.36
CA VAL A 26 0.79 7.81 -6.97
C VAL A 26 0.92 7.41 -5.50
N LEU A 27 1.86 6.51 -5.22
CA LEU A 27 2.11 5.94 -3.91
C LEU A 27 3.45 6.46 -3.39
N SER A 28 3.42 7.09 -2.20
CA SER A 28 4.63 7.50 -1.49
C SER A 28 4.97 6.43 -0.46
N LEU A 29 5.65 5.37 -0.89
CA LEU A 29 6.02 4.24 -0.03
C LEU A 29 7.42 4.45 0.58
N PRO A 30 7.60 4.12 1.87
CA PRO A 30 8.91 4.20 2.51
C PRO A 30 9.84 3.08 2.04
N ASP A 31 11.16 3.33 2.05
CA ASP A 31 12.18 2.35 1.66
C ASP A 31 12.35 1.21 2.68
N ASN A 32 11.72 1.30 3.85
CA ASN A 32 11.77 0.26 4.89
C ASN A 32 10.75 -0.87 4.69
N TYR A 33 10.06 -0.91 3.54
CA TYR A 33 9.05 -1.90 3.20
C TYR A 33 7.87 -1.95 4.17
N ALA A 34 7.68 -0.91 5.02
CA ALA A 34 6.55 -0.86 5.91
C ALA A 34 5.26 -0.55 5.13
N PRO A 35 4.14 -1.23 5.46
CA PRO A 35 2.84 -0.85 4.91
C PRO A 35 2.45 0.55 5.38
N VAL A 36 1.79 1.31 4.51
CA VAL A 36 1.31 2.67 4.81
C VAL A 36 -0.12 2.86 4.33
N TYR A 37 -0.82 3.78 4.96
CA TYR A 37 -2.13 4.23 4.47
C TYR A 37 -1.96 5.23 3.33
N VAL A 38 -2.69 4.99 2.24
CA VAL A 38 -2.76 5.88 1.07
C VAL A 38 -4.20 6.29 0.84
N TYR A 39 -4.40 7.54 0.43
CA TYR A 39 -5.70 8.07 0.04
C TYR A 39 -5.75 8.21 -1.48
N CYS A 40 -6.78 7.66 -2.12
CA CYS A 40 -6.99 7.87 -3.54
C CYS A 40 -7.48 9.30 -3.79
N SER A 41 -6.73 10.09 -4.56
CA SER A 41 -7.13 11.46 -4.93
C SER A 41 -8.39 11.52 -5.81
N ILE A 42 -8.83 10.40 -6.37
CA ILE A 42 -9.99 10.31 -7.25
C ILE A 42 -11.28 10.03 -6.48
N CYS A 43 -11.30 8.97 -5.66
CA CYS A 43 -12.50 8.56 -4.91
C CYS A 43 -12.46 8.94 -3.43
N GLY A 44 -11.34 9.45 -2.93
CA GLY A 44 -11.14 9.84 -1.53
C GLY A 44 -11.03 8.68 -0.54
N LYS A 45 -11.04 7.41 -1.02
CA LYS A 45 -10.97 6.24 -0.15
C LYS A 45 -9.55 6.00 0.35
N LYS A 46 -9.45 5.62 1.63
CA LYS A 46 -8.23 5.15 2.29
C LYS A 46 -8.02 3.66 2.03
N PHE A 47 -6.82 3.27 1.62
CA PHE A 47 -6.40 1.88 1.42
C PHE A 47 -4.96 1.69 1.95
N ILE A 48 -4.51 0.44 2.03
CA ILE A 48 -3.16 0.08 2.45
C ILE A 48 -2.31 -0.19 1.21
N ALA A 49 -1.09 0.34 1.22
CA ALA A 49 -0.08 0.04 0.22
C ALA A 49 1.19 -0.46 0.91
N GLU A 50 1.69 -1.60 0.46
CA GLU A 50 2.88 -2.27 0.98
C GLU A 50 3.88 -2.51 -0.15
N ARG A 51 5.14 -2.10 0.05
CA ARG A 51 6.19 -2.37 -0.92
C ARG A 51 6.65 -3.83 -0.74
N LEU A 52 6.72 -4.57 -1.84
CA LEU A 52 7.22 -5.94 -1.89
C LEU A 52 8.54 -5.99 -2.68
N GLU A 53 9.29 -7.10 -2.55
CA GLU A 53 10.51 -7.33 -3.35
C GLU A 53 10.25 -7.28 -4.87
N LYS A 54 9.02 -7.58 -5.29
CA LYS A 54 8.58 -7.58 -6.70
C LYS A 54 7.37 -6.68 -6.92
N GLY A 55 7.46 -5.41 -6.50
CA GLY A 55 6.47 -4.38 -6.82
C GLY A 55 5.73 -3.89 -5.58
N VAL A 56 4.45 -3.57 -5.73
CA VAL A 56 3.61 -3.02 -4.66
C VAL A 56 2.34 -3.84 -4.52
N GLN A 57 1.94 -4.09 -3.28
CA GLN A 57 0.67 -4.70 -2.95
C GLN A 57 -0.29 -3.63 -2.44
N LEU A 58 -1.52 -3.65 -2.96
CA LEU A 58 -2.57 -2.70 -2.61
C LEU A 58 -3.75 -3.48 -2.05
N MET A 59 -4.21 -3.09 -0.86
CA MET A 59 -5.25 -3.80 -0.13
C MET A 59 -6.30 -2.82 0.37
N THR A 60 -7.57 -3.23 0.34
CA THR A 60 -8.62 -2.53 1.06
C THR A 60 -8.42 -2.72 2.56
N LEU A 61 -8.90 -1.76 3.36
CA LEU A 61 -8.84 -1.87 4.83
C LEU A 61 -9.56 -3.13 5.34
N GLU A 62 -10.61 -3.55 4.64
CA GLU A 62 -11.45 -4.68 5.02
C GLU A 62 -10.82 -6.04 4.68
N SER A 63 -9.88 -6.09 3.73
CA SER A 63 -9.23 -7.32 3.28
C SER A 63 -7.78 -7.45 3.72
N ALA A 64 -7.20 -6.39 4.31
CA ALA A 64 -5.84 -6.43 4.80
C ALA A 64 -5.76 -7.32 6.06
N PRO A 65 -4.83 -8.30 6.10
CA PRO A 65 -4.55 -9.04 7.33
C PRO A 65 -3.92 -8.09 8.37
N CYS A 66 -4.08 -8.38 9.67
CA CYS A 66 -3.54 -7.54 10.75
C CYS A 66 -2.04 -7.22 10.59
N PHE A 67 -1.26 -8.12 10.00
CA PHE A 67 0.17 -7.93 9.79
C PHE A 67 0.51 -6.86 8.74
N SER A 68 -0.40 -6.61 7.80
CA SER A 68 -0.27 -5.59 6.76
C SER A 68 -1.04 -4.31 7.10
N ASP A 69 -1.94 -4.33 8.09
CA ASP A 69 -2.56 -3.12 8.61
C ASP A 69 -1.61 -2.43 9.61
N PRO A 70 -1.20 -1.18 9.35
CA PRO A 70 -0.25 -0.46 10.21
C PRO A 70 -0.68 -0.35 11.68
N ASP A 71 -1.97 -0.15 11.95
CA ASP A 71 -2.52 -0.02 13.31
C ASP A 71 -2.57 -1.39 14.01
N CYS A 72 -3.05 -2.43 13.33
CA CYS A 72 -3.10 -3.77 13.91
C CYS A 72 -1.71 -4.37 14.13
N ARG A 73 -0.74 -4.08 13.26
CA ARG A 73 0.63 -4.58 13.40
C ARG A 73 1.29 -4.04 14.67
N ASP A 74 1.05 -2.77 15.00
CA ASP A 74 1.60 -2.15 16.21
C ASP A 74 1.00 -2.79 17.47
N ILE A 75 -0.30 -3.09 17.46
CA ILE A 75 -0.99 -3.76 18.56
C ILE A 75 -0.55 -5.22 18.71
N GLU A 76 -0.42 -5.98 17.62
CA GLU A 76 -0.09 -7.40 17.66
C GLU A 76 1.41 -7.66 17.92
N MET A 77 2.30 -6.77 17.47
CA MET A 77 3.74 -6.83 17.81
C MET A 77 4.08 -6.09 19.10
N GLY A 78 3.20 -5.19 19.57
CA GLY A 78 3.31 -4.45 20.83
C GLY A 78 2.51 -5.06 21.98
N GLY A 79 1.76 -6.15 21.75
CA GLY A 79 0.95 -6.86 22.73
C GLY A 79 1.74 -7.71 23.74
N GLY A 80 2.93 -7.24 24.12
CA GLY A 80 3.62 -7.65 25.32
C GLY A 80 3.50 -6.53 26.36
N ASP A 81 2.28 -6.10 26.68
CA ASP A 81 2.07 -5.36 27.91
C ASP A 81 2.21 -6.38 29.06
N GLU A 82 3.38 -6.31 29.65
CA GLU A 82 3.81 -6.89 30.91
C GLU A 82 2.82 -6.63 32.06
N GLU A 83 2.04 -7.65 32.46
CA GLU A 83 1.57 -7.84 33.84
C GLU A 83 1.54 -9.33 34.24
#